data_AF-A0A0G1VG02-F1
#
_entry.id   AF-A0A0G1VG02-F1
#
_cell.length_a   1.000
_cell.length_b   1.000
_cell.length_c   1.000
_cell.angle_alpha   90.00
_cell.angle_beta   90.00
_cell.angle_gamma   90.00
#
_symmetry.space_group_name_H-M   'P 1'
#
loop_
_entity.id
_entity.type
_entity.pdbx_description
1 polymer ?
#
loop_
_entity_poly.entity_id
_entity_poly.type
_entity_poly.pdbx_seq_one_letter_code
_entity_poly.pdbx_strand_id
1 'polypeptide(L)'
;FFGEKGGLSLLYDVAHNIAKIEEYEIGGKKEKFIIHRKGATRAFGPGHPELAGIFSESGQPVIIPGSMGTASYVLAGTKEGMEKSFGSSCHGAGRRMSRHAAKRAVRGEELKKELEKEGIYVRVGSIGGLAEEAPLAYKDIDDVVGVVAGAGIARKVARLRPVLVIKG
;
A
#
# COMPACT_ATOMS: atom_id res chain seq x y z
N PHE A 1 8.63 -14.33 -17.87
CA PHE A 1 8.65 -14.04 -16.41
C PHE A 1 7.94 -15.12 -15.60
N PHE A 2 6.84 -15.72 -16.08
CA PHE A 2 6.25 -16.91 -15.44
C PHE A 2 6.09 -18.14 -16.37
N GLY A 3 6.16 -17.97 -17.70
CA GLY A 3 6.06 -19.09 -18.66
C GLY A 3 4.70 -19.80 -18.62
N GLU A 4 4.49 -20.79 -19.48
CA GLU A 4 3.22 -21.56 -19.55
C GLU A 4 2.95 -22.41 -18.30
N LYS A 5 3.97 -22.61 -17.44
CA LYS A 5 3.90 -23.44 -16.23
C LYS A 5 3.93 -22.65 -14.92
N GLY A 6 4.03 -21.33 -14.96
CA GLY A 6 4.07 -20.50 -13.75
C GLY A 6 2.66 -20.24 -13.22
N GLY A 7 2.38 -20.71 -12.01
CA GLY A 7 1.16 -20.38 -11.28
C GLY A 7 1.26 -19.01 -10.60
N LEU A 8 0.19 -18.22 -10.67
CA LEU A 8 0.02 -17.01 -9.86
C LEU A 8 -1.00 -17.31 -8.75
N SER A 9 -0.55 -17.26 -7.51
CA SER A 9 -1.43 -17.38 -6.34
C SER A 9 -1.58 -16.02 -5.68
N LEU A 10 -2.80 -15.70 -5.27
CA LEU A 10 -3.08 -14.47 -4.53
C LEU A 10 -2.43 -14.54 -3.15
N LEU A 11 -1.53 -13.60 -2.85
CA LEU A 11 -0.96 -13.47 -1.51
C LEU A 11 -2.00 -12.97 -0.51
N TYR A 12 -2.63 -11.83 -0.83
CA TYR A 12 -3.65 -11.18 -0.01
C TYR A 12 -4.37 -10.08 -0.83
N ASP A 13 -5.61 -9.76 -0.47
CA ASP A 13 -6.36 -8.61 -0.98
C ASP A 13 -6.82 -7.76 0.21
N VAL A 14 -6.64 -6.43 0.11
CA VAL A 14 -6.96 -5.50 1.20
C VAL A 14 -7.65 -4.24 0.66
N ALA A 15 -8.82 -3.95 1.22
CA ALA A 15 -9.54 -2.71 0.97
C ALA A 15 -8.89 -1.54 1.74
N HIS A 16 -8.93 -0.34 1.16
CA HIS A 16 -8.42 0.88 1.80
C HIS A 16 -9.43 2.03 1.89
N ASN A 17 -10.63 1.84 1.34
CA ASN A 17 -11.79 2.73 1.48
C ASN A 17 -12.99 1.87 1.85
N ILE A 18 -13.26 1.72 3.14
CA ILE A 18 -14.26 0.79 3.66
C ILE A 18 -14.72 1.18 5.07
N ALA A 19 -15.93 0.76 5.44
CA ALA A 19 -16.40 0.75 6.82
C ALA A 19 -16.68 -0.69 7.24
N LYS A 20 -16.20 -1.11 8.42
CA LYS A 20 -16.38 -2.47 8.96
C LYS A 20 -16.79 -2.44 10.42
N ILE A 21 -17.71 -3.32 10.80
CA ILE A 21 -18.00 -3.57 12.22
C ILE A 21 -16.90 -4.50 12.73
N GLU A 22 -16.15 -4.05 13.73
CA GLU A 22 -15.01 -4.75 14.33
C GLU A 22 -15.08 -4.62 15.86
N GLU A 23 -14.49 -5.57 16.59
CA GLU A 23 -14.50 -5.59 18.05
C GLU A 23 -13.14 -5.17 18.60
N TYR A 24 -13.14 -4.26 19.57
CA TYR A 24 -11.94 -3.77 20.24
C TYR A 24 -12.18 -3.66 21.74
N GLU A 25 -11.10 -3.76 22.52
CA GLU A 25 -11.13 -3.52 23.95
C GLU A 25 -10.69 -2.10 24.26
N ILE A 26 -11.60 -1.30 24.84
CA ILE A 26 -11.34 0.09 25.24
C ILE A 26 -11.77 0.25 26.70
N GLY A 27 -10.84 0.67 27.56
CA GLY A 27 -11.13 0.82 29.00
C GLY A 27 -11.51 -0.50 29.69
N GLY A 28 -10.94 -1.62 29.23
CA GLY A 28 -11.21 -2.97 29.78
C GLY A 28 -12.55 -3.58 29.35
N LYS A 29 -13.27 -2.95 28.42
CA LYS A 29 -14.54 -3.44 27.88
C LYS A 29 -14.40 -3.76 26.40
N LYS A 30 -14.84 -4.95 26.01
CA LYS A 30 -14.97 -5.35 24.61
C LYS A 30 -16.26 -4.79 24.03
N GLU A 31 -16.13 -3.97 23.00
CA GLU A 31 -17.25 -3.33 22.33
C GLU A 31 -17.08 -3.39 20.81
N LYS A 32 -18.21 -3.32 20.09
CA LYS A 32 -18.24 -3.30 18.63
C LYS A 32 -18.26 -1.85 18.14
N PHE A 33 -17.40 -1.55 17.18
CA PHE A 33 -17.27 -0.24 16.56
C PHE A 33 -17.41 -0.35 15.05
N ILE A 34 -17.92 0.70 14.41
CA ILE A 34 -17.82 0.85 12.96
C ILE A 34 -16.51 1.58 12.67
N ILE A 35 -15.51 0.85 12.17
CA ILE A 35 -14.22 1.42 11.79
C ILE A 35 -14.28 1.94 10.36
N HIS A 36 -14.17 3.25 10.21
CA HIS A 36 -14.08 3.92 8.93
C HIS A 36 -12.61 4.03 8.51
N ARG A 37 -12.27 3.43 7.37
CA ARG A 37 -10.95 3.55 6.75
C ARG A 37 -11.10 4.25 5.40
N LYS A 38 -10.44 5.39 5.23
CA LYS A 38 -10.36 6.14 3.97
C LYS A 38 -8.90 6.45 3.67
N GLY A 39 -8.34 5.81 2.66
CA GLY A 39 -6.89 5.82 2.43
C GLY A 39 -6.09 5.15 3.55
N ALA A 40 -6.67 4.16 4.22
CA ALA A 40 -6.05 3.38 5.28
C ALA A 40 -6.43 1.90 5.13
N THR A 41 -5.53 0.99 5.44
CA THR A 41 -5.76 -0.46 5.33
C THR A 41 -6.01 -1.08 6.69
N ARG A 42 -6.67 -2.24 6.72
CA ARG A 42 -6.69 -3.09 7.91
C ARG A 42 -5.32 -3.78 8.06
N ALA A 43 -4.86 -3.94 9.29
CA ALA A 43 -3.54 -4.45 9.66
C ALA A 43 -3.62 -5.24 10.97
N PHE A 44 -4.44 -6.30 10.99
CA PHE A 44 -4.59 -7.12 12.18
C PHE A 44 -3.27 -7.78 12.60
N GLY A 45 -3.02 -7.77 13.92
CA GLY A 45 -1.84 -8.38 14.51
C GLY A 45 -1.91 -9.92 14.58
N PRO A 46 -0.77 -10.58 14.86
CA PRO A 46 -0.72 -12.02 15.09
C PRO A 46 -1.72 -12.51 16.14
N GLY A 47 -2.32 -13.67 15.88
CA GLY A 47 -3.30 -14.34 16.74
C GLY A 47 -4.72 -13.79 16.63
N HIS A 48 -4.97 -12.79 15.76
CA HIS A 48 -6.33 -12.29 15.56
C HIS A 48 -7.22 -13.38 14.93
N PRO A 49 -8.44 -13.63 15.45
CA PRO A 49 -9.29 -14.75 14.99
C PRO A 49 -9.64 -14.75 13.49
N GLU A 50 -9.69 -13.58 12.87
CA GLU A 50 -9.92 -13.46 11.41
C GLU A 50 -8.70 -13.82 10.55
N LEU A 51 -7.53 -14.02 11.15
CA LEU A 51 -6.33 -14.46 10.45
C LEU A 51 -6.23 -15.98 10.50
N ALA A 52 -6.93 -16.66 9.59
CA ALA A 52 -6.83 -18.10 9.41
C ALA A 52 -5.59 -18.48 8.56
N GLY A 53 -5.06 -19.68 8.80
CA GLY A 53 -3.99 -20.27 7.99
C GLY A 53 -2.61 -19.64 8.22
N ILE A 54 -1.84 -19.47 7.14
CA ILE A 54 -0.41 -19.14 7.18
C ILE A 54 -0.09 -17.75 7.76
N PHE A 55 -1.08 -16.88 7.96
CA PHE A 55 -0.89 -15.52 8.47
C PHE A 55 -1.24 -15.35 9.95
N SER A 56 -1.73 -16.39 10.62
CA SER A 56 -2.14 -16.34 12.02
C SER A 56 -0.99 -15.88 12.92
N GLU A 57 0.22 -16.40 12.71
CA GLU A 57 1.40 -16.06 13.52
C GLU A 57 2.17 -14.83 12.99
N SER A 58 2.10 -14.57 11.68
CA SER A 58 2.85 -13.46 11.09
C SER A 58 2.15 -12.11 11.19
N GLY A 59 0.83 -12.11 11.39
CA GLY A 59 -0.04 -10.94 11.25
C GLY A 59 -0.53 -10.77 9.81
N GLN A 60 -1.55 -9.92 9.64
CA GLN A 60 -2.21 -9.69 8.37
C GLN A 60 -1.25 -9.04 7.37
N PRO A 61 -1.13 -9.54 6.12
CA PRO A 61 -0.43 -8.83 5.07
C PRO A 61 -1.06 -7.45 4.82
N VAL A 62 -0.20 -6.43 4.74
CA VAL A 62 -0.58 -5.05 4.42
C VAL A 62 0.13 -4.66 3.14
N ILE A 63 -0.63 -4.43 2.07
CA ILE A 63 -0.10 -4.12 0.75
C ILE A 63 -0.07 -2.61 0.55
N ILE A 64 1.11 -2.05 0.40
CA ILE A 64 1.35 -0.61 0.29
C ILE A 64 1.87 -0.29 -1.12
N PRO A 65 1.00 0.07 -2.07
CA PRO A 65 1.42 0.64 -3.34
C PRO A 65 2.21 1.95 -3.15
N GLY A 66 3.36 2.04 -3.83
CA GLY A 66 4.04 3.30 -4.07
C GLY A 66 3.45 4.05 -5.27
N SER A 67 4.32 4.50 -6.16
CA SER A 67 3.98 5.12 -7.45
C SER A 67 4.53 4.28 -8.61
N MET A 68 4.27 4.69 -9.85
CA MET A 68 4.77 4.00 -11.06
C MET A 68 6.30 3.83 -11.13
N GLY A 69 7.07 4.70 -10.47
CA GLY A 69 8.53 4.68 -10.50
C GLY A 69 9.17 4.33 -9.15
N THR A 70 8.38 4.15 -8.10
CA THR A 70 8.89 3.94 -6.74
C THR A 70 8.56 2.55 -6.23
N ALA A 71 9.17 2.18 -5.11
CA ALA A 71 8.93 0.88 -4.51
C ALA A 71 7.49 0.73 -4.01
N SER A 72 7.02 -0.51 -3.95
CA SER A 72 5.87 -0.90 -3.14
C SER A 72 6.35 -1.73 -1.96
N TYR A 73 5.50 -1.90 -0.95
CA TYR A 73 5.84 -2.69 0.23
C TYR A 73 4.77 -3.71 0.57
N VAL A 74 5.23 -4.83 1.13
CA VAL A 74 4.41 -5.73 1.95
C VAL A 74 4.85 -5.54 3.38
N LEU A 75 3.89 -5.22 4.24
CA LEU A 75 4.06 -5.17 5.70
C LEU A 75 3.21 -6.27 6.34
N ALA A 76 3.36 -6.46 7.64
CA ALA A 76 2.49 -7.30 8.45
C ALA A 76 1.92 -6.50 9.63
N GLY A 77 0.63 -6.64 9.90
CA GLY A 77 0.00 -6.06 11.08
C GLY A 77 0.65 -6.56 12.37
N THR A 78 0.59 -5.76 13.43
CA THR A 78 1.24 -6.06 14.72
C THR A 78 0.23 -5.98 15.86
N LYS A 79 0.57 -6.57 17.02
CA LYS A 79 -0.24 -6.42 18.24
C LYS A 79 -0.32 -4.97 18.67
N GLU A 80 0.81 -4.26 18.63
CA GLU A 80 0.87 -2.83 18.94
C GLU A 80 0.02 -1.97 18.00
N GLY A 81 -0.09 -2.36 16.72
CA GLY A 81 -1.01 -1.72 15.75
C GLY A 81 -2.48 -1.91 16.11
N MET A 82 -2.86 -3.05 16.69
CA MET A 82 -4.21 -3.27 17.21
C MET A 82 -4.58 -2.22 18.26
N GLU A 83 -3.67 -1.95 19.18
CA GLU A 83 -3.86 -1.01 20.30
C GLU A 83 -3.79 0.45 19.86
N LYS A 84 -2.81 0.81 19.02
CA LYS A 84 -2.55 2.21 18.67
C LYS A 84 -3.48 2.77 17.59
N SER A 85 -4.09 1.91 16.78
CA SER A 85 -4.71 2.35 15.52
C SER A 85 -5.95 1.58 15.10
N PHE A 86 -6.59 0.85 16.02
CA PHE A 86 -7.70 -0.04 15.70
C PHE A 86 -7.32 -0.99 14.55
N GLY A 87 -6.17 -1.66 14.70
CA GLY A 87 -5.63 -2.59 13.72
C GLY A 87 -5.58 -2.01 12.30
N SER A 88 -5.08 -0.79 12.14
CA SER A 88 -5.06 -0.08 10.86
C SER A 88 -3.66 0.36 10.48
N SER A 89 -3.41 0.54 9.17
CA SER A 89 -2.13 1.04 8.66
C SER A 89 -2.35 1.98 7.47
N CYS A 90 -1.27 2.54 6.94
CA CYS A 90 -1.33 3.34 5.71
C CYS A 90 -1.77 2.49 4.51
N HIS A 91 -2.17 3.15 3.41
CA HIS A 91 -2.49 2.44 2.15
C HIS A 91 -1.45 2.67 1.04
N GLY A 92 -0.61 3.69 1.16
CA GLY A 92 0.28 4.12 0.09
C GLY A 92 0.97 5.43 0.47
N ALA A 93 1.77 5.97 -0.45
CA ALA A 93 2.56 7.16 -0.18
C ALA A 93 1.70 8.41 0.08
N GLY A 94 0.50 8.47 -0.53
CA GLY A 94 -0.35 9.65 -0.49
C GLY A 94 0.18 10.79 -1.36
N ARG A 95 -0.73 11.58 -1.91
CA ARG A 95 -0.36 12.69 -2.81
C ARG A 95 0.15 13.89 -2.02
N ARG A 96 1.17 14.55 -2.55
CA ARG A 96 1.66 15.88 -2.13
C ARG A 96 1.32 16.98 -3.14
N MET A 97 0.91 16.60 -4.36
CA MET A 97 0.49 17.53 -5.41
C MET A 97 -0.89 17.17 -5.97
N SER A 98 -1.66 18.20 -6.35
CA SER A 98 -2.87 17.99 -7.15
C SER A 98 -2.52 17.44 -8.53
N ARG A 99 -3.47 16.75 -9.17
CA ARG A 99 -3.29 16.21 -10.53
C ARG A 99 -2.95 17.31 -11.55
N HIS A 100 -3.65 18.44 -11.45
CA HIS A 100 -3.40 19.61 -12.30
C HIS A 100 -2.00 20.19 -12.10
N ALA A 101 -1.50 20.26 -10.85
CA ALA A 101 -0.14 20.72 -10.59
C ALA A 101 0.91 19.76 -11.16
N ALA A 102 0.71 18.44 -11.00
CA ALA A 102 1.60 17.42 -11.56
C ALA A 102 1.67 17.48 -13.09
N LYS A 103 0.50 17.58 -13.77
CA LYS A 103 0.41 17.74 -15.23
C LYS A 103 1.15 18.97 -15.78
N ARG A 104 1.19 20.07 -15.03
CA ARG A 104 1.95 21.27 -15.43
C ARG A 104 3.44 21.13 -15.20
N ALA A 105 3.82 20.39 -14.16
CA ALA A 105 5.22 20.23 -13.76
C ALA A 105 5.95 19.13 -14.53
N VAL A 106 5.22 18.15 -15.06
CA VAL A 106 5.80 16.93 -15.65
C VAL A 106 5.33 16.73 -17.08
N ARG A 107 6.27 16.49 -17.98
CA ARG A 107 6.00 16.01 -19.35
C ARG A 107 5.94 14.50 -19.35
N GLY A 108 4.78 13.94 -19.69
CA GLY A 108 4.55 12.49 -19.60
C GLY A 108 5.46 11.68 -20.51
N GLU A 109 5.81 12.17 -21.70
CA GLU A 109 6.71 11.49 -22.64
C GLU A 109 8.14 11.41 -22.10
N GLU A 110 8.61 12.47 -21.43
CA GLU A 110 9.92 12.51 -20.78
C GLU A 110 9.94 11.53 -19.60
N LEU A 111 8.92 11.59 -18.74
CA LEU A 111 8.76 10.66 -17.62
C LEU A 111 8.73 9.20 -18.09
N LYS A 112 8.02 8.89 -19.19
CA LYS A 112 8.00 7.54 -19.75
C LYS A 112 9.40 7.08 -20.13
N LYS A 113 10.16 7.92 -20.83
CA LYS A 113 11.54 7.62 -21.24
C LYS A 113 12.46 7.44 -20.04
N GLU A 114 12.28 8.23 -18.98
CA GLU A 114 13.04 8.10 -17.73
C GLU A 114 12.78 6.75 -17.06
N LEU A 115 11.50 6.38 -16.89
CA LEU A 115 11.12 5.08 -16.31
C LEU A 115 11.67 3.91 -17.14
N GLU A 116 11.58 3.98 -18.47
CA GLU A 116 12.10 2.94 -19.36
C GLU A 116 13.63 2.84 -19.30
N LYS A 117 14.35 3.96 -19.13
CA LYS A 117 15.80 3.96 -18.88
C LYS A 117 16.17 3.30 -17.55
N GLU A 118 15.31 3.40 -16.55
CA GLU A 118 15.48 2.71 -15.25
C GLU A 118 15.07 1.22 -15.31
N GLY A 119 14.72 0.70 -16.48
CA GLY A 119 14.30 -0.69 -16.67
C GLY A 119 12.85 -0.96 -16.25
N ILE A 120 12.02 0.08 -16.15
CA ILE A 120 10.58 -0.02 -15.87
C ILE A 120 9.84 0.11 -17.20
N TYR A 121 9.28 -0.99 -17.70
CA TYR A 121 8.47 -0.96 -18.92
C TYR A 121 7.12 -0.31 -18.64
N VAL A 122 6.73 0.67 -19.46
CA VAL A 122 5.48 1.43 -19.23
C VAL A 122 4.50 1.26 -20.38
N ARG A 123 3.25 0.94 -20.05
CA ARG A 123 2.09 0.94 -20.95
C ARG A 123 1.01 1.82 -20.34
N VAL A 124 0.56 2.82 -21.09
CA VAL A 124 -0.38 3.83 -20.61
C VAL A 124 -1.51 4.04 -21.61
N GLY A 125 -2.73 4.24 -21.10
CA GLY A 125 -3.88 4.66 -21.90
C GLY A 125 -3.75 6.11 -22.40
N SER A 126 -3.11 6.99 -21.62
CA SER A 126 -2.79 8.36 -22.03
C SER A 126 -1.49 8.87 -21.42
N ILE A 127 -0.76 9.68 -22.18
CA ILE A 127 0.43 10.39 -21.69
C ILE A 127 0.07 11.41 -20.61
N GLY A 128 -1.07 12.10 -20.76
CA GLY A 128 -1.54 13.06 -19.77
C GLY A 128 -1.83 12.42 -18.40
N GLY A 129 -2.41 11.21 -18.39
CA GLY A 129 -2.63 10.44 -17.16
C GLY A 129 -1.33 9.97 -16.50
N LEU A 130 -0.32 9.65 -17.29
CA LEU A 130 1.02 9.33 -16.78
C LEU A 130 1.62 10.51 -16.01
N ALA A 131 1.49 11.74 -16.53
CA ALA A 131 1.97 12.95 -15.86
C ALA A 131 1.24 13.26 -14.53
N GLU A 132 -0.08 12.98 -14.44
CA GLU A 132 -0.84 13.18 -13.18
C GLU A 132 -0.34 12.32 -12.02
N GLU A 133 0.26 11.20 -12.37
CA GLU A 133 0.60 10.10 -11.49
C GLU A 133 2.13 9.98 -11.32
N ALA A 134 2.88 10.96 -11.81
CA ALA A 134 4.32 11.05 -11.69
C ALA A 134 4.79 10.84 -10.24
N PRO A 135 5.93 10.15 -10.02
CA PRO A 135 6.48 9.92 -8.68
C PRO A 135 6.57 11.20 -7.82
N LEU A 136 6.97 12.32 -8.43
CA LEU A 136 7.04 13.64 -7.78
C LEU A 136 5.71 14.10 -7.14
N ALA A 137 4.57 13.64 -7.64
CA ALA A 137 3.26 14.00 -7.12
C ALA A 137 2.92 13.33 -5.78
N TYR A 138 3.71 12.34 -5.37
CA TYR A 138 3.53 11.52 -4.18
C TYR A 138 4.58 11.83 -3.11
N LYS A 139 4.29 11.50 -1.85
CA LYS A 139 5.33 11.48 -0.80
C LYS A 139 6.31 10.33 -1.06
N ASP A 140 7.45 10.36 -0.40
CA ASP A 140 8.36 9.22 -0.41
C ASP A 140 7.71 8.03 0.32
N ILE A 141 7.64 6.90 -0.37
CA ILE A 141 7.05 5.68 0.16
C ILE A 141 7.94 5.04 1.24
N ASP A 142 9.26 5.19 1.12
CA ASP A 142 10.21 4.65 2.07
C ASP A 142 10.08 5.37 3.43
N ASP A 143 9.83 6.69 3.41
CA ASP A 143 9.54 7.50 4.59
C ASP A 143 8.20 7.12 5.23
N VAL A 144 7.12 7.04 4.44
CA VAL A 144 5.79 6.69 4.94
C VAL A 144 5.80 5.32 5.62
N VAL A 145 6.44 4.33 5.00
CA VAL A 145 6.58 3.00 5.59
C VAL A 145 7.53 3.03 6.80
N GLY A 146 8.59 3.84 6.76
CA GLY A 146 9.49 4.07 7.88
C GLY A 146 8.76 4.54 9.13
N VAL A 147 7.86 5.51 9.01
CA VAL A 147 7.05 6.03 10.13
C VAL A 147 6.14 4.95 10.71
N VAL A 148 5.39 4.23 9.87
CA VAL A 148 4.47 3.17 10.32
C VAL A 148 5.22 2.04 11.02
N ALA A 149 6.38 1.64 10.49
CA ALA A 149 7.21 0.63 11.10
C ALA A 149 7.86 1.10 12.41
N GLY A 150 8.39 2.32 12.44
CA GLY A 150 8.98 2.91 13.64
C GLY A 150 7.96 3.13 14.77
N ALA A 151 6.70 3.38 14.42
CA ALA A 151 5.60 3.48 15.38
C ALA A 151 5.09 2.12 15.89
N GLY A 152 5.59 1.01 15.33
CA GLY A 152 5.17 -0.34 15.68
C GLY A 152 3.82 -0.75 15.11
N ILE A 153 3.19 0.06 14.24
CA ILE A 153 1.84 -0.19 13.70
C ILE A 153 1.83 -1.36 12.70
N ALA A 154 2.86 -1.45 11.86
CA ALA A 154 3.04 -2.55 10.91
C ALA A 154 4.53 -2.85 10.68
N ARG A 155 4.90 -4.12 10.62
CA ARG A 155 6.27 -4.59 10.42
C ARG A 155 6.62 -4.68 8.93
N LYS A 156 7.80 -4.19 8.52
CA LYS A 156 8.33 -4.41 7.16
C LYS A 156 8.54 -5.91 6.88
N VAL A 157 8.02 -6.40 5.75
CA VAL A 157 8.21 -7.79 5.28
C VAL A 157 9.03 -7.81 4.01
N ALA A 158 8.60 -7.08 2.99
CA ALA A 158 9.30 -7.02 1.70
C ALA A 158 9.15 -5.65 1.04
N ARG A 159 10.18 -5.26 0.27
CA ARG A 159 10.18 -4.10 -0.62
C ARG A 159 10.21 -4.60 -2.05
N LEU A 160 9.30 -4.11 -2.89
CA LEU A 160 9.15 -4.52 -4.28
C LEU A 160 9.58 -3.38 -5.20
N ARG A 161 10.35 -3.70 -6.24
CA ARG A 161 10.70 -2.76 -7.31
C ARG A 161 9.81 -3.02 -8.52
N PRO A 162 9.18 -2.00 -9.12
CA PRO A 162 8.43 -2.18 -10.35
C PRO A 162 9.37 -2.53 -11.50
N VAL A 163 8.90 -3.42 -12.38
CA VAL A 163 9.57 -3.75 -13.66
C VAL A 163 8.64 -3.53 -14.86
N LEU A 164 7.33 -3.54 -14.62
CA LEU A 164 6.29 -3.27 -15.61
C LEU A 164 5.17 -2.49 -14.93
N VAL A 165 4.75 -1.39 -15.56
CA VAL A 165 3.59 -0.60 -15.15
C VAL A 165 2.61 -0.53 -16.30
N ILE A 166 1.39 -0.98 -16.03
CA ILE A 166 0.24 -0.83 -16.93
C ILE A 166 -0.74 0.11 -16.24
N LYS A 167 -1.05 1.24 -16.87
CA LYS A 167 -1.96 2.24 -16.32
C LYS A 167 -3.04 2.60 -17.34
N GLY A 168 -4.30 2.58 -16.89
CA GLY A 168 -5.47 3.04 -17.65
C GLY A 168 -5.53 4.56 -17.73
#